data_AF-A0A1A8GSG6-F1
#
_entry.id   AF-A0A1A8GSG6-F1
#
_cell.length_a   1.000
_cell.length_b   1.000
_cell.length_c   1.000
_cell.angle_alpha   90.00
_cell.angle_beta   90.00
_cell.angle_gamma   90.00
#
_symmetry.space_group_name_H-M   'P 1'
#
loop_
_entity.id
_entity.type
_entity.pdbx_description
1 polymer ?
#
loop_
_entity_poly.entity_id
_entity_poly.type
_entity_poly.pdbx_seq_one_letter_code
_entity_poly.pdbx_strand_id
1 'polypeptide(L)'
;PFYHIQYFGDAPERGYIFEKNMVSFTGENQYLELSQSSKAAASCSVRRKRTPSIPRKLRAQWNMGIIQAKEALSMTPEKRIENFVFFYDDDGPRLNPRILEKLKPDQSNVMMLESKHSPDLLSLLKFTTSAPCVKAEAAVPQEKDGSKDVQPP
;
A
#
# COMPACT_ATOMS: atom_id res chain seq x y z
N PRO A 1 29.08 -9.89 -13.95
CA PRO A 1 29.42 -8.88 -12.91
C PRO A 1 28.18 -8.56 -12.07
N PHE A 2 28.35 -7.99 -10.87
CA PHE A 2 27.25 -7.48 -10.06
C PHE A 2 27.16 -5.95 -10.19
N TYR A 3 25.93 -5.44 -10.31
CA TYR A 3 25.63 -4.03 -10.34
C TYR A 3 24.88 -3.62 -9.09
N HIS A 4 25.30 -2.52 -8.48
CA HIS A 4 24.55 -1.88 -7.42
C HIS A 4 23.35 -1.14 -8.04
N ILE A 5 22.14 -1.48 -7.61
CA ILE A 5 20.90 -0.88 -8.12
C ILE A 5 20.07 -0.25 -7.02
N GLN A 6 19.22 0.69 -7.44
CA GLN A 6 18.21 1.33 -6.61
C GLN A 6 16.84 0.98 -7.20
N TYR A 7 15.94 0.46 -6.38
CA TYR A 7 14.57 0.17 -6.82
C TYR A 7 13.73 1.45 -6.77
N PHE A 8 12.97 1.69 -7.83
CA PHE A 8 11.92 2.72 -7.80
C PHE A 8 10.72 2.25 -6.97
N GLY A 9 10.04 3.18 -6.30
CA GLY A 9 8.91 2.87 -5.44
C GLY A 9 8.67 3.92 -4.36
N ASP A 10 7.88 3.55 -3.36
CA ASP A 10 7.55 4.33 -2.15
C ASP A 10 8.39 3.90 -0.93
N ALA A 11 9.36 3.00 -1.10
CA ALA A 11 10.31 2.58 -0.08
C ALA A 11 11.76 2.63 -0.62
N PRO A 12 12.75 3.05 0.21
CA PRO A 12 14.13 3.21 -0.23
C PRO A 12 14.88 1.87 -0.26
N GLU A 13 14.58 1.03 -1.26
CA GLU A 13 15.22 -0.28 -1.44
C GLU A 13 16.42 -0.23 -2.40
N ARG A 14 17.49 -0.95 -2.06
CA ARG A 14 18.71 -1.10 -2.87
C ARG A 14 19.20 -2.54 -2.84
N GLY A 15 20.03 -2.91 -3.80
CA GLY A 15 20.61 -4.24 -3.82
C GLY A 15 21.68 -4.42 -4.87
N TYR A 16 22.17 -5.64 -4.96
CA TYR A 16 23.10 -6.07 -6.00
C TYR A 16 22.41 -7.06 -6.91
N ILE A 17 22.45 -6.81 -8.21
CA ILE A 17 21.89 -7.70 -9.23
C ILE A 17 22.98 -8.15 -10.19
N PHE A 18 22.94 -9.42 -10.59
CA PHE A 18 23.85 -9.93 -11.60
C PHE A 18 23.41 -9.47 -12.98
N GLU A 19 24.36 -9.09 -13.84
CA GLU A 19 24.12 -8.55 -15.18
C GLU A 19 23.09 -9.32 -16.01
N LYS A 20 23.16 -10.66 -16.00
CA LYS A 20 22.25 -11.54 -16.75
C LYS A 20 20.77 -11.41 -16.37
N ASN A 21 20.49 -10.80 -15.21
CA ASN A 21 19.15 -10.57 -14.69
C ASN A 21 18.69 -9.11 -14.92
N MET A 22 19.43 -8.33 -15.70
CA MET A 22 19.10 -6.95 -16.05
C MET A 22 18.66 -6.84 -17.50
N VAL A 23 17.70 -5.95 -17.75
CA VAL A 23 17.27 -5.58 -19.10
C VAL A 23 17.06 -4.07 -19.13
N SER A 24 17.44 -3.42 -20.23
CA SER A 24 17.19 -2.00 -20.44
C SER A 24 15.69 -1.70 -20.40
N PHE A 25 15.30 -0.72 -19.59
CA PHE A 25 13.91 -0.33 -19.45
C PHE A 25 13.45 0.49 -20.67
N THR A 26 12.39 0.02 -21.34
CA THR A 26 11.76 0.74 -22.47
C THR A 26 10.34 1.19 -22.18
N GLY A 27 9.69 0.59 -21.17
CA GLY A 27 8.34 0.95 -20.74
C GLY A 27 7.65 -0.17 -19.96
N GLU A 28 6.45 0.11 -19.48
CA GLU A 28 5.66 -0.81 -18.64
C GLU A 28 5.27 -2.12 -19.34
N ASN A 29 4.99 -2.06 -20.64
CA ASN A 29 4.58 -3.21 -21.45
C ASN A 29 5.62 -4.35 -21.45
N GLN A 30 6.89 -4.00 -21.24
CA GLN A 30 8.02 -4.94 -21.19
C GLN A 30 7.85 -6.00 -20.09
N TYR A 31 7.15 -5.70 -19.00
CA TYR A 31 6.93 -6.65 -17.91
C TYR A 31 6.21 -7.92 -18.36
N LEU A 32 5.22 -7.80 -19.26
CA LEU A 32 4.46 -8.96 -19.73
C LEU A 32 5.35 -9.93 -20.52
N GLU A 33 6.25 -9.41 -21.35
CA GLU A 33 7.18 -10.20 -22.14
C GLU A 33 8.26 -10.87 -21.27
N LEU A 34 8.85 -10.11 -20.33
CA LEU A 34 9.86 -10.61 -19.40
C LEU A 34 9.31 -11.69 -18.45
N SER A 35 8.05 -11.55 -18.04
CA SER A 35 7.40 -12.52 -17.15
C SER A 35 6.94 -13.80 -17.85
N GLN A 36 6.87 -13.82 -19.18
CA GLN A 36 6.60 -15.01 -19.97
C GLN A 36 7.89 -15.75 -20.35
N SER A 37 8.92 -15.03 -20.78
CA SER A 37 10.23 -15.61 -21.15
C SER A 37 10.93 -16.25 -19.95
N SER A 38 10.84 -15.65 -18.76
CA SER A 38 11.40 -16.24 -17.53
C SER A 38 10.75 -17.58 -17.13
N LYS A 39 9.51 -17.86 -17.55
CA LYS A 39 8.83 -19.14 -17.29
C LYS A 39 9.40 -20.28 -18.14
N ALA A 40 9.92 -19.99 -19.34
CA ALA A 40 10.47 -21.00 -20.24
C ALA A 40 11.76 -21.62 -19.70
N ALA A 41 12.53 -20.88 -18.90
CA ALA A 41 13.76 -21.37 -18.26
C ALA A 41 13.50 -22.22 -16.99
N ALA A 42 12.28 -22.16 -16.43
CA ALA A 42 11.88 -22.91 -15.24
C ALA A 42 10.92 -24.05 -15.61
N SER A 43 11.34 -24.96 -16.48
CA SER A 43 10.52 -26.10 -16.88
C SER A 43 10.62 -27.24 -15.87
N CYS A 44 9.64 -27.39 -14.98
CA CYS A 44 9.09 -28.71 -14.64
C CYS A 44 7.73 -28.63 -13.93
N SER A 45 6.76 -29.33 -14.50
CA SER A 45 5.52 -29.85 -13.91
C SER A 45 4.37 -28.88 -13.58
N VAL A 46 3.27 -29.08 -14.31
CA VAL A 46 1.86 -28.86 -13.92
C VAL A 46 1.57 -27.55 -13.17
N ARG A 47 1.72 -26.41 -13.84
CA ARG A 47 1.21 -25.13 -13.31
C ARG A 47 0.24 -24.52 -14.30
N ARG A 48 -1.05 -24.52 -13.91
CA ARG A 48 -2.14 -23.78 -14.58
C ARG A 48 -1.60 -22.43 -15.06
N LYS A 49 -1.91 -22.05 -16.30
CA LYS A 49 -1.54 -20.79 -16.97
C LYS A 49 -1.91 -19.57 -16.10
N ARG A 50 -1.16 -19.30 -15.04
CA ARG A 50 -1.35 -18.13 -14.18
C ARG A 50 -0.74 -16.97 -14.92
N THR A 51 -1.59 -16.03 -15.32
CA THR A 51 -1.16 -14.73 -15.79
C THR A 51 -0.19 -14.16 -14.75
N PRO A 52 0.99 -13.67 -15.19
CA PRO A 52 1.91 -13.04 -14.27
C PRO A 52 1.19 -11.83 -13.65
N SER A 53 1.11 -11.82 -12.32
CA SER A 53 0.35 -10.81 -11.58
C SER A 53 1.16 -10.39 -10.36
N ILE A 54 1.22 -9.07 -10.14
CA ILE A 54 1.92 -8.47 -9.01
C ILE A 54 1.13 -8.76 -7.72
N PRO A 55 1.79 -9.26 -6.65
CA PRO A 55 1.15 -9.47 -5.36
C PRO A 55 0.41 -8.22 -4.87
N ARG A 56 -0.80 -8.38 -4.31
CA ARG A 56 -1.65 -7.24 -3.88
C ARG A 56 -0.91 -6.29 -2.93
N LYS A 57 -0.12 -6.84 -2.00
CA LYS A 57 0.68 -6.06 -1.03
C LYS A 57 1.75 -5.18 -1.69
N LEU A 58 2.27 -5.59 -2.85
CA LEU A 58 3.34 -4.89 -3.57
C LEU A 58 2.81 -3.95 -4.66
N ARG A 59 1.50 -3.96 -4.92
CA ARG A 59 0.92 -3.28 -6.07
C ARG A 59 1.13 -1.76 -6.02
N ALA A 60 1.02 -1.16 -4.84
CA ALA A 60 1.24 0.28 -4.67
C ALA A 60 2.70 0.67 -4.98
N GLN A 61 3.66 0.03 -4.33
CA GLN A 61 5.08 0.21 -4.58
C GLN A 61 5.45 -0.05 -6.05
N TRP A 62 4.93 -1.12 -6.66
CA TRP A 62 5.17 -1.43 -8.07
C TRP A 62 4.61 -0.36 -9.00
N ASN A 63 3.36 0.06 -8.82
CA ASN A 63 2.75 1.12 -9.63
C ASN A 63 3.56 2.43 -9.52
N MET A 64 3.96 2.79 -8.30
CA MET A 64 4.81 3.95 -8.05
C MET A 64 6.15 3.82 -8.76
N GLY A 65 6.77 2.64 -8.68
CA GLY A 65 8.02 2.36 -9.35
C GLY A 65 7.95 2.53 -10.88
N ILE A 66 6.85 2.09 -11.49
CA ILE A 66 6.61 2.26 -12.92
C ILE A 66 6.43 3.74 -13.28
N ILE A 67 5.70 4.51 -12.48
CA ILE A 67 5.52 5.96 -12.70
C ILE A 67 6.88 6.67 -12.67
N GLN A 68 7.70 6.40 -11.65
CA GLN A 68 9.04 6.98 -11.52
C GLN A 68 9.97 6.56 -12.67
N ALA A 69 9.95 5.28 -13.07
CA ALA A 69 10.77 4.79 -14.18
C ALA A 69 10.40 5.44 -15.52
N LYS A 70 9.10 5.64 -15.78
CA LYS A 70 8.62 6.33 -17.00
C LYS A 70 9.00 7.80 -17.00
N GLU A 71 8.91 8.47 -15.85
CA GLU A 71 9.39 9.85 -15.70
C GLU A 71 10.91 9.94 -15.92
N ALA A 72 11.68 9.03 -15.33
CA ALA A 72 13.12 8.99 -15.49
C ALA A 72 13.55 8.70 -16.95
N LEU A 73 12.76 7.93 -17.71
CA LEU A 73 13.08 7.58 -19.10
C LEU A 73 13.19 8.81 -20.01
N SER A 74 12.41 9.86 -19.76
CA SER A 74 12.44 11.10 -20.55
C SER A 74 13.47 12.13 -20.05
N MET A 75 14.27 11.79 -19.04
CA MET A 75 15.24 12.69 -18.41
C MET A 75 16.69 12.36 -18.81
N THR A 76 17.57 13.38 -18.73
CA THR A 76 19.01 13.15 -18.84
C THR A 76 19.54 12.37 -17.63
N PRO A 77 20.70 11.68 -17.74
CA PRO A 77 21.31 10.98 -16.62
C PRO A 77 21.51 11.85 -15.37
N GLU A 78 21.93 13.10 -15.54
CA GLU A 78 22.19 14.05 -14.46
C GLU A 78 20.88 14.40 -13.74
N LYS A 79 19.82 14.62 -14.52
CA LYS A 79 18.51 14.94 -13.95
C LYS A 79 17.89 13.76 -13.21
N ARG A 80 18.14 12.53 -13.68
CA ARG A 80 17.74 11.31 -12.97
C ARG A 80 18.44 11.20 -11.62
N ILE A 81 19.75 11.48 -11.58
CA ILE A 81 20.53 11.48 -10.35
C ILE A 81 19.94 12.48 -9.36
N GLU A 82 19.73 13.72 -9.80
CA GLU A 82 19.19 14.80 -8.96
C GLU A 82 17.79 14.49 -8.40
N ASN A 83 16.93 13.85 -9.20
CA ASN A 83 15.54 13.62 -8.82
C ASN A 83 15.30 12.33 -8.04
N PHE A 84 16.10 11.30 -8.26
CA PHE A 84 15.78 9.96 -7.77
C PHE A 84 16.81 9.35 -6.85
N VAL A 85 18.07 9.79 -6.84
CA VAL A 85 19.07 9.21 -5.94
C VAL A 85 18.67 9.38 -4.48
N PHE A 86 18.85 8.31 -3.72
CA PHE A 86 18.62 8.31 -2.28
C PHE A 86 19.65 9.16 -1.54
N PHE A 87 19.18 9.74 -0.43
CA PHE A 87 20.03 10.37 0.56
C PHE A 87 20.43 9.36 1.61
N TYR A 88 21.54 9.60 2.28
CA TYR A 88 22.04 8.75 3.35
C TYR A 88 22.20 9.61 4.59
N ASP A 89 21.53 9.21 5.66
CA ASP A 89 21.78 9.69 7.01
C ASP A 89 22.18 8.51 7.92
N ASP A 90 22.32 8.80 9.22
CA ASP A 90 22.76 7.81 10.20
C ASP A 90 21.81 6.60 10.31
N ASP A 91 20.53 6.78 9.92
CA ASP A 91 19.50 5.73 9.92
C ASP A 91 19.44 4.94 8.60
N GLY A 92 20.21 5.33 7.58
CA GLY A 92 20.37 4.62 6.31
C GLY A 92 19.79 5.35 5.09
N PRO A 93 19.42 4.63 4.02
CA PRO A 93 18.96 5.26 2.78
C PRO A 93 17.55 5.83 2.94
N ARG A 94 17.36 7.07 2.47
CA ARG A 94 16.08 7.77 2.46
C ARG A 94 15.69 8.18 1.06
N LEU A 95 14.38 8.18 0.81
CA LEU A 95 13.82 8.64 -0.46
C LEU A 95 14.18 10.11 -0.69
N ASN A 96 14.38 10.46 -1.97
CA ASN A 96 14.60 11.83 -2.36
C ASN A 96 13.41 12.70 -1.92
N PRO A 97 13.62 13.86 -1.28
CA PRO A 97 12.53 14.75 -0.85
C PRO A 97 11.56 15.10 -1.97
N ARG A 98 12.02 15.22 -3.21
CA ARG A 98 11.15 15.47 -4.38
C ARG A 98 10.19 14.32 -4.67
N ILE A 99 10.58 13.09 -4.38
CA ILE A 99 9.69 11.93 -4.45
C ILE A 99 8.69 12.01 -3.30
N LEU A 100 9.15 12.30 -2.07
CA LEU A 100 8.28 12.43 -0.91
C LEU A 100 7.20 13.49 -1.10
N GLU A 101 7.53 14.63 -1.71
CA GLU A 101 6.55 15.67 -2.06
C GLU A 101 5.49 15.16 -3.03
N LYS A 102 5.88 14.41 -4.07
CA LYS A 102 4.96 13.79 -5.04
C LYS A 102 4.11 12.66 -4.45
N LEU A 103 4.54 12.06 -3.34
CA LEU A 103 3.80 11.02 -2.62
C LEU A 103 2.75 11.59 -1.66
N LYS A 104 2.81 12.88 -1.33
CA LYS A 104 1.78 13.51 -0.51
C LYS A 104 0.46 13.47 -1.27
N PRO A 105 -0.63 13.01 -0.65
CA PRO A 105 -1.94 13.07 -1.31
C PRO A 105 -2.27 14.54 -1.59
N ASP A 106 -2.35 14.89 -2.87
CA ASP A 106 -2.91 16.17 -3.27
C ASP A 106 -4.34 16.24 -2.74
N GLN A 107 -4.59 17.19 -1.83
CA GLN A 107 -5.93 17.48 -1.30
C GLN A 107 -6.94 17.84 -2.42
N SER A 108 -6.47 18.09 -3.66
CA SER A 108 -7.30 18.41 -4.82
C SER A 108 -8.08 17.21 -5.38
N ASN A 109 -7.73 15.96 -5.04
CA ASN A 109 -8.49 14.78 -5.50
C ASN A 109 -9.67 14.40 -4.59
N VAL A 110 -9.84 15.07 -3.44
CA VAL A 110 -11.00 14.83 -2.57
C VAL A 110 -12.26 15.53 -3.11
N MET A 111 -12.12 16.52 -4.00
CA MET A 111 -13.28 17.23 -4.58
C MET A 111 -13.83 16.62 -5.89
N MET A 112 -13.16 15.63 -6.49
CA MET A 112 -13.67 15.00 -7.73
C MET A 112 -14.45 13.70 -7.48
N LEU A 113 -14.17 12.98 -6.39
CA LEU A 113 -14.86 11.70 -6.10
C LEU A 113 -16.17 11.86 -5.31
N GLU A 114 -16.53 13.07 -4.87
CA GLU A 114 -17.80 13.33 -4.17
C GLU A 114 -18.94 13.77 -5.10
N SER A 115 -18.69 13.95 -6.40
CA SER A 115 -19.72 14.40 -7.37
C SER A 115 -20.41 13.28 -8.17
N LYS A 116 -20.35 12.04 -7.69
CA LYS A 116 -21.05 10.89 -8.29
C LYS A 116 -21.62 9.95 -7.22
N HIS A 117 -22.20 10.46 -6.14
CA HIS A 117 -23.01 9.62 -5.27
C HIS A 117 -24.41 10.24 -5.07
N SER A 118 -25.39 9.51 -5.58
CA SER A 118 -26.82 9.72 -5.36
C SER A 118 -27.12 9.97 -3.86
N PRO A 119 -28.02 10.90 -3.50
CA PRO A 119 -28.21 11.37 -2.13
C PRO A 119 -29.01 10.41 -1.22
N ASP A 120 -29.08 9.11 -1.54
CA ASP A 120 -30.08 8.23 -0.92
C ASP A 120 -29.54 7.25 0.14
N LEU A 121 -28.24 7.22 0.42
CA LEU A 121 -27.69 6.29 1.45
C LEU A 121 -27.47 6.94 2.83
N LEU A 122 -27.59 8.26 2.93
CA LEU A 122 -27.47 9.01 4.20
C LEU A 122 -28.81 9.16 4.95
N SER A 123 -29.92 8.76 4.34
CA SER A 123 -31.27 8.71 4.93
C SER A 123 -31.49 7.45 5.77
N LEU A 124 -30.81 6.35 5.45
CA LEU A 124 -30.99 5.03 6.08
C LEU A 124 -30.26 4.86 7.43
N LEU A 125 -29.32 5.74 7.77
CA LEU A 125 -28.62 5.72 9.07
C LEU A 125 -29.26 6.64 10.13
N LYS A 126 -30.35 7.35 9.81
CA LYS A 126 -31.03 8.25 10.75
C LYS A 126 -32.21 7.61 11.51
N PHE A 127 -32.49 6.32 11.31
CA PHE A 127 -33.66 5.64 11.88
C PHE A 127 -33.38 4.62 13.00
N THR A 128 -32.28 4.77 13.75
CA THR A 128 -32.07 3.97 14.97
C THR A 128 -31.56 4.79 16.14
N THR A 129 -32.20 5.91 16.46
CA THR A 129 -32.21 6.43 17.85
C THR A 129 -33.48 7.23 18.07
N SER A 130 -34.57 6.54 18.42
CA SER A 130 -35.67 7.18 19.15
C SER A 130 -36.44 6.14 19.95
N ALA A 131 -36.19 6.11 21.26
CA ALA A 131 -37.20 5.76 22.25
C ALA A 131 -36.93 6.63 23.51
N PRO A 132 -37.91 7.41 23.97
CA PRO A 132 -37.74 8.37 25.06
C PRO A 132 -37.96 7.73 26.44
N CYS A 133 -37.25 8.25 27.43
CA CYS A 133 -37.43 7.98 28.85
C CYS A 133 -38.67 8.71 29.39
N VAL A 134 -39.61 7.99 30.04
CA VAL A 134 -40.60 8.56 30.97
C VAL A 134 -40.75 7.64 32.19
N LYS A 135 -40.79 8.31 33.35
CA LYS A 135 -40.69 7.87 34.75
C LYS A 135 -41.80 6.93 35.24
N ALA A 136 -41.47 6.11 36.25
CA ALA A 136 -42.37 5.77 37.36
C ALA A 136 -41.55 5.52 38.64
N GLU A 137 -42.13 5.91 39.77
CA GLU A 137 -41.55 6.17 41.08
C GLU A 137 -41.75 5.03 42.10
N ALA A 138 -40.89 5.00 43.13
CA ALA A 138 -41.00 4.42 44.48
C ALA A 138 -41.15 2.88 44.68
N ALA A 139 -40.14 2.28 45.33
CA ALA A 139 -40.23 1.78 46.72
C ALA A 139 -38.86 1.27 47.23
N VAL A 140 -38.53 1.62 48.48
CA VAL A 140 -37.28 1.37 49.22
C VAL A 140 -37.34 -0.01 49.95
N PRO A 141 -36.38 -0.39 50.81
CA PRO A 141 -35.28 -1.35 50.60
C PRO A 141 -35.49 -2.68 51.38
N GLN A 142 -34.62 -3.69 51.21
CA GLN A 142 -34.16 -4.52 52.33
C GLN A 142 -32.82 -5.20 52.01
N GLU A 143 -31.86 -4.99 52.92
CA GLU A 143 -30.61 -5.71 53.06
C GLU A 143 -30.80 -7.20 53.35
N LYS A 144 -29.81 -8.02 52.95
CA LYS A 144 -29.23 -9.06 53.83
C LYS A 144 -27.91 -9.60 53.27
N ASP A 145 -26.83 -9.07 53.85
CA ASP A 145 -25.72 -9.76 54.51
C ASP A 145 -25.50 -11.28 54.32
N GLY A 146 -24.22 -11.68 54.30
CA GLY A 146 -23.73 -13.04 54.54
C GLY A 146 -22.91 -13.65 53.38
N SER A 147 -21.60 -13.41 53.31
CA SER A 147 -20.52 -14.25 53.89
C SER A 147 -20.30 -15.58 53.16
N LYS A 148 -19.29 -15.63 52.28
CA LYS A 148 -17.96 -16.26 52.44
C LYS A 148 -17.90 -17.79 52.25
N ASP A 149 -16.84 -18.17 51.55
CA ASP A 149 -15.94 -19.30 51.79
C ASP A 149 -16.02 -20.59 50.93
N VAL A 150 -14.85 -20.86 50.34
CA VAL A 150 -14.15 -22.17 50.23
C VAL A 150 -14.32 -23.00 48.93
N GLN A 151 -13.27 -22.94 48.10
CA GLN A 151 -12.66 -24.04 47.33
C GLN A 151 -11.79 -24.91 48.26
N PRO A 152 -11.25 -26.09 47.85
CA PRO A 152 -11.67 -27.16 46.94
C PRO A 152 -11.62 -28.51 47.74
N PRO A 153 -11.19 -29.73 47.29
CA PRO A 153 -10.36 -30.15 46.14
C PRO A 153 -11.13 -30.54 44.87
#